data_AF-A0A2L0UHG8-F1
#
_entry.id   AF-A0A2L0UHG8-F1
#
_cell.length_a   1.000
_cell.length_b   1.000
_cell.length_c   1.000
_cell.angle_alpha   90.00
_cell.angle_beta   90.00
_cell.angle_gamma   90.00
#
_symmetry.space_group_name_H-M   'P 1'
#
loop_
_entity.id
_entity.type
_entity.pdbx_description
1 polymer ?
#
loop_
_entity_poly.entity_id
_entity_poly.type
_entity_poly.pdbx_seq_one_letter_code
_entity_poly.pdbx_strand_id
1 'polypeptide(L)'
;MVMTGTLNDTQVARDFAATLPVTLPWFRNAGIEYITELPEPLTETGPFYTDVQPGDIVYYNPRDSITIIYEETSSVPTLTEMGEITSDLSVFEDLPDDADMLVELG
;
A
#
# COMPACT_ATOMS: atom_id res chain seq x y z
N MET A 1 8.72 4.81 -14.52
CA MET A 1 8.19 5.86 -13.63
C MET A 1 8.63 5.51 -12.21
N VAL A 2 8.85 6.50 -11.35
CA VAL A 2 9.28 6.27 -9.96
C VAL A 2 8.35 7.04 -9.05
N MET A 3 7.92 6.39 -7.98
CA MET A 3 7.15 6.98 -6.89
C MET A 3 7.97 6.82 -5.63
N THR A 4 7.83 7.77 -4.71
CA THR A 4 8.53 7.73 -3.42
C THR A 4 7.50 7.77 -2.31
N GLY A 5 7.76 7.01 -1.25
CA GLY A 5 6.92 6.98 -0.06
C GLY A 5 7.77 6.78 1.18
N THR A 6 7.14 6.88 2.33
CA THR A 6 7.72 6.60 3.63
C THR A 6 6.95 5.45 4.27
N LEU A 7 7.66 4.57 4.96
CA LEU A 7 7.05 3.58 5.86
C LEU A 7 7.10 4.12 7.29
N ASN A 8 6.03 3.92 8.05
CA ASN A 8 5.97 4.29 9.45
C ASN A 8 6.68 3.26 10.34
N ASP A 9 6.80 3.55 11.64
CA ASP A 9 7.50 2.67 12.60
C ASP A 9 6.59 1.62 13.25
N THR A 10 5.71 0.99 12.45
CA THR A 10 4.83 -0.11 12.90
C THR A 10 5.45 -1.47 12.61
N GLN A 11 4.99 -2.51 13.30
CA GLN A 11 5.49 -3.88 13.05
C GLN A 11 5.16 -4.35 11.63
N VAL A 12 3.98 -4.04 11.10
CA VAL A 12 3.57 -4.41 9.75
C VAL A 12 4.46 -3.77 8.68
N ALA A 13 4.83 -2.50 8.86
CA ALA A 13 5.73 -1.79 7.96
C ALA A 13 7.16 -2.37 8.00
N ARG A 14 7.66 -2.73 9.20
CA ARG A 14 8.97 -3.37 9.37
C ARG A 14 9.02 -4.77 8.74
N ASP A 15 7.96 -5.55 8.88
CA ASP A 15 7.87 -6.88 8.27
C ASP A 15 7.90 -6.76 6.73
N PHE A 16 7.13 -5.82 6.17
CA PHE A 16 7.18 -5.57 4.72
C PHE A 16 8.56 -5.09 4.26
N ALA A 17 9.16 -4.13 4.98
CA ALA A 17 10.51 -3.62 4.68
C ALA A 17 11.57 -4.74 4.66
N ALA A 18 11.42 -5.77 5.50
CA ALA A 18 12.33 -6.92 5.53
C ALA A 18 12.22 -7.84 4.30
N THR A 19 11.17 -7.70 3.49
CA THR A 19 11.01 -8.42 2.22
C THR A 19 11.67 -7.73 1.03
N LEU A 20 12.06 -6.46 1.19
CA LEU A 20 12.57 -5.64 0.10
C LEU A 20 14.05 -5.98 -0.26
N PRO A 21 14.47 -5.82 -1.53
CA PRO A 21 13.65 -5.41 -2.67
C PRO A 21 12.77 -6.55 -3.21
N VAL A 22 11.56 -6.21 -3.65
CA VAL A 22 10.59 -7.18 -4.16
C VAL A 22 9.83 -6.62 -5.36
N THR A 23 9.56 -7.46 -6.36
CA THR A 23 8.61 -7.14 -7.43
C THR A 23 7.28 -7.82 -7.13
N LEU A 24 6.22 -7.04 -7.07
CA LEU A 24 4.87 -7.51 -6.79
C LEU A 24 3.91 -7.12 -7.92
N PRO A 25 2.92 -7.96 -8.24
CA PRO A 25 1.84 -7.59 -9.16
C PRO A 25 0.81 -6.74 -8.43
N TRP A 26 0.46 -5.60 -9.01
CA TRP A 26 -0.55 -4.69 -8.49
C TRP A 26 -1.68 -4.52 -9.48
N PHE A 27 -2.90 -4.47 -8.97
CA PHE A 27 -4.09 -4.21 -9.78
C PHE A 27 -4.82 -2.97 -9.29
N ARG A 28 -5.31 -2.18 -10.25
CA ARG A 28 -6.14 -1.00 -10.01
C ARG A 28 -7.55 -1.46 -9.64
N ASN A 29 -8.05 -0.99 -8.51
CA ASN A 29 -9.42 -1.21 -8.10
C ASN A 29 -10.21 0.10 -8.10
N ALA A 30 -11.37 0.07 -8.76
CA ALA A 30 -12.37 1.14 -8.80
C ALA A 30 -11.87 2.54 -9.23
N GLY A 31 -10.66 2.66 -9.78
CA GLY A 31 -10.06 3.95 -10.05
C GLY A 31 -9.66 4.71 -8.78
N ILE A 32 -9.46 4.02 -7.65
CA ILE A 32 -9.19 4.62 -6.35
C ILE A 32 -7.88 4.14 -5.73
N GLU A 33 -7.55 2.86 -5.94
CA GLU A 33 -6.48 2.21 -5.22
C GLU A 33 -5.74 1.20 -6.09
N TYR A 34 -4.48 0.92 -5.73
CA TYR A 34 -3.72 -0.21 -6.25
C TYR A 34 -3.50 -1.22 -5.13
N ILE A 35 -3.74 -2.50 -5.42
CA ILE A 35 -3.70 -3.58 -4.43
C ILE A 35 -2.72 -4.66 -4.89
N THR A 36 -1.92 -5.19 -3.96
CA THR A 36 -1.18 -6.44 -4.11
C THR A 36 -1.52 -7.39 -2.97
N GLU A 37 -1.76 -8.66 -3.29
CA GLU A 37 -1.86 -9.73 -2.28
C GLU A 37 -0.47 -10.28 -2.00
N LEU A 38 -0.18 -10.59 -0.73
CA LEU A 38 1.09 -11.15 -0.30
C LEU A 38 0.99 -12.68 -0.19
N PRO A 39 2.11 -13.41 -0.41
CA PRO A 39 2.12 -14.87 -0.27
C PRO A 39 2.00 -15.34 1.19
N GLU A 40 2.34 -14.47 2.15
CA GLU A 40 2.32 -14.75 3.58
C GLU A 40 1.85 -13.50 4.34
N PRO A 41 1.15 -13.67 5.48
CA PRO A 41 0.67 -12.56 6.29
C PRO A 41 1.82 -11.78 6.93
N LEU A 42 1.60 -10.48 7.11
CA LEU A 42 2.46 -9.63 7.94
C LEU A 42 1.96 -9.56 9.38
N THR A 43 2.84 -9.24 10.32
CA THR A 43 2.46 -9.11 11.74
C THR A 43 1.73 -7.79 11.97
N GLU A 44 0.41 -7.87 12.10
CA GLU A 44 -0.44 -6.74 12.43
C GLU A 44 -0.73 -6.70 13.94
N THR A 45 -0.22 -5.67 14.61
CA THR A 45 -0.44 -5.47 16.06
C THR A 45 -1.45 -4.36 16.37
N GLY A 46 -2.03 -3.75 15.33
CA GLY A 46 -2.76 -2.49 15.43
C GLY A 46 -1.85 -1.29 15.78
N PRO A 47 -2.44 -0.09 16.01
CA PRO A 47 -3.87 0.18 15.99
C PRO A 47 -4.47 0.04 14.59
N PHE A 48 -5.74 -0.39 14.53
CA PHE A 48 -6.49 -0.39 13.28
C PHE A 48 -6.90 1.04 12.92
N TYR A 49 -6.84 1.33 11.63
CA TYR A 49 -7.08 2.59 10.98
C TYR A 49 -8.38 2.53 10.17
N THR A 50 -9.13 3.63 10.16
CA THR A 50 -10.45 3.70 9.51
C THR A 50 -10.70 5.05 8.83
N ASP A 51 -9.65 5.82 8.50
CA ASP A 51 -9.82 7.12 7.83
C ASP A 51 -8.73 7.39 6.78
N VAL A 52 -8.66 6.54 5.76
CA VAL A 52 -7.72 6.66 4.64
C VAL A 52 -7.87 7.94 3.83
N GLN A 53 -6.72 8.49 3.49
CA GLN A 53 -6.57 9.64 2.62
C GLN A 53 -5.83 9.24 1.33
N PRO A 54 -5.99 9.99 0.24
CA PRO A 54 -5.12 9.87 -0.92
C PRO A 54 -3.65 9.98 -0.52
N GLY A 55 -2.85 8.99 -0.89
CA GLY A 55 -1.46 8.82 -0.52
C GLY A 55 -1.22 7.69 0.47
N ASP A 56 -2.22 7.28 1.26
CA ASP A 56 -2.00 6.27 2.30
C ASP A 56 -1.60 4.91 1.72
N ILE A 57 -0.64 4.27 2.41
CA ILE A 57 -0.27 2.88 2.20
C ILE A 57 -0.79 2.10 3.41
N VAL A 58 -1.68 1.14 3.17
CA VAL A 58 -2.35 0.39 4.22
C VAL A 58 -2.20 -1.11 4.02
N TYR A 59 -2.12 -1.85 5.12
CA TYR A 59 -2.29 -3.30 5.16
C TYR A 59 -3.75 -3.65 5.44
N TYR A 60 -4.28 -4.64 4.73
CA TYR A 60 -5.63 -5.15 4.91
C TYR A 60 -5.62 -6.64 5.29
N ASN A 61 -5.97 -6.91 6.55
CA ASN A 61 -6.05 -8.25 7.12
C ASN A 61 -7.51 -8.69 7.24
N PRO A 62 -8.09 -9.14 6.12
CA PRO A 62 -8.33 -10.59 5.95
C PRO A 62 -7.73 -11.19 4.68
N ARG A 63 -7.08 -10.41 3.81
CA ARG A 63 -6.54 -10.87 2.51
C ARG A 63 -5.03 -10.83 2.40
N ASP A 64 -4.35 -10.43 3.47
CA ASP A 64 -2.91 -10.24 3.50
C ASP A 64 -2.44 -9.37 2.33
N SER A 65 -3.11 -8.23 2.14
CA SER A 65 -2.86 -7.33 1.00
C SER A 65 -2.33 -5.98 1.44
N ILE A 66 -1.49 -5.39 0.60
CA ILE A 66 -1.07 -4.00 0.70
C ILE A 66 -1.85 -3.19 -0.34
N THR A 67 -2.38 -2.06 0.08
CA THR A 67 -3.14 -1.14 -0.76
C THR A 67 -2.50 0.24 -0.72
N ILE A 68 -2.36 0.85 -1.89
CA ILE A 68 -2.04 2.27 -2.04
C ILE A 68 -3.32 2.99 -2.46
N ILE A 69 -3.80 3.90 -1.61
CA ILE A 69 -4.95 4.75 -1.90
C ILE A 69 -4.44 5.99 -2.64
N TYR A 70 -4.97 6.32 -3.81
CA TYR A 70 -4.54 7.51 -4.57
C TYR A 70 -5.68 8.48 -4.91
N GLU A 71 -6.94 8.12 -4.61
CA GLU A 71 -8.11 9.00 -4.71
C GLU A 71 -8.97 8.97 -3.44
N GLU A 72 -9.85 9.96 -3.30
CA GLU A 72 -10.77 10.04 -2.16
C GLU A 72 -11.70 8.82 -2.09
N THR A 73 -11.85 8.25 -0.90
CA THR A 73 -12.70 7.08 -0.69
C THR A 73 -13.23 7.01 0.75
N SER A 74 -14.19 6.11 0.97
CA SER A 74 -14.64 5.75 2.31
C SER A 74 -13.79 4.62 2.85
N SER A 75 -13.34 4.74 4.10
CA SER A 75 -12.59 3.69 4.76
C SER A 75 -13.44 2.48 5.14
N VAL A 76 -12.79 1.31 5.12
CA VAL A 76 -13.33 0.08 5.72
C VAL A 76 -12.67 -0.17 7.08
N PRO A 77 -13.36 -0.86 8.01
CA PRO A 77 -12.71 -1.37 9.22
C PRO A 77 -11.52 -2.28 8.86
N THR A 78 -10.58 -2.49 9.80
CA THR A 78 -9.46 -3.46 9.70
C THR A 78 -8.35 -3.11 8.70
N LEU A 79 -8.17 -1.84 8.38
CA LEU A 79 -6.93 -1.37 7.75
C LEU A 79 -5.90 -1.08 8.83
N THR A 80 -4.62 -1.25 8.53
CA THR A 80 -3.52 -0.74 9.37
C THR A 80 -2.64 0.12 8.48
N GLU A 81 -2.52 1.40 8.82
CA GLU A 81 -1.63 2.32 8.11
C GLU A 81 -0.17 1.86 8.28
N MET A 82 0.53 1.72 7.16
CA MET A 82 1.95 1.34 7.13
C MET A 82 2.85 2.45 6.61
N GLY A 83 2.29 3.50 6.00
CA GLY A 83 3.06 4.56 5.38
C GLY A 83 2.23 5.43 4.45
N GLU A 84 2.92 6.25 3.67
CA GLU A 84 2.34 7.18 2.71
C GLU A 84 3.22 7.34 1.46
N ILE A 85 2.60 7.56 0.31
CA ILE A 85 3.27 8.06 -0.89
C ILE A 85 3.47 9.57 -0.72
N THR A 86 4.71 10.02 -0.89
CA THR A 86 5.12 11.42 -0.72
C THR A 86 5.44 12.11 -2.05
N SER A 87 5.54 11.36 -3.14
CA SER A 87 5.58 11.89 -4.50
C SER A 87 4.20 12.28 -5.02
N ASP A 88 4.16 12.94 -6.17
CA ASP A 88 2.92 13.28 -6.88
C ASP A 88 2.08 12.03 -7.17
N LEU A 89 0.80 12.06 -6.79
CA LEU A 89 -0.15 10.96 -6.98
C LEU A 89 -0.74 10.89 -8.38
N SER A 90 -0.66 11.97 -9.19
CA SER A 90 -1.14 11.95 -10.59
C SER A 90 -0.44 10.87 -11.43
N VAL A 91 0.72 10.44 -10.98
CA VAL A 91 1.48 9.27 -11.44
C VAL A 91 0.61 8.01 -11.57
N PHE A 92 -0.39 7.83 -10.70
CA PHE A 92 -1.29 6.68 -10.72
C PHE A 92 -2.35 6.78 -11.82
N GLU A 93 -2.67 7.97 -12.34
CA GLU A 93 -3.63 8.13 -13.44
C GLU A 93 -3.11 7.51 -14.75
N ASP A 94 -1.79 7.56 -14.96
CA ASP A 94 -1.13 7.11 -16.19
C ASP A 94 -0.71 5.63 -16.16
N LEU A 95 -0.83 4.95 -15.01
CA LEU A 95 -0.47 3.53 -14.88
C LEU A 95 -1.50 2.61 -15.59
N PRO A 96 -1.08 1.44 -16.12
CA PRO A 96 -2.03 0.43 -16.56
C PRO A 96 -2.83 -0.13 -15.39
N ASP A 97 -3.99 -0.73 -15.67
CA ASP A 97 -4.82 -1.37 -14.63
C ASP A 97 -4.04 -2.47 -13.89
N ASP A 98 -3.22 -3.25 -14.58
CA ASP A 98 -2.33 -4.24 -13.99
C ASP A 98 -0.87 -3.84 -14.21
N ALA A 99 -0.07 -3.81 -13.13
CA ALA A 99 1.33 -3.40 -13.17
C ALA A 99 2.21 -4.24 -12.23
N ASP A 100 3.33 -4.75 -12.73
CA ASP A 100 4.40 -5.26 -11.88
C ASP A 100 5.26 -4.09 -11.39
N MET A 101 5.32 -3.87 -10.08
CA MET A 101 6.10 -2.79 -9.48
C MET A 101 7.24 -3.34 -8.62
N LEU A 102 8.46 -2.87 -8.87
CA LEU A 102 9.60 -3.07 -7.99
C LEU A 102 9.50 -2.08 -6.82
N VAL A 103 9.52 -2.61 -5.60
CA VAL A 103 9.59 -1.85 -4.36
C VAL A 103 10.96 -2.09 -3.74
N GLU A 104 11.66 -1.00 -3.41
CA GLU A 104 13.01 -1.03 -2.83
C GLU A 104 13.20 0.08 -1.80
N LEU A 105 14.12 -0.13 -0.85
CA LEU A 105 14.53 0.93 0.07
C LEU A 105 15.49 1.89 -0.66
N GLY A 106 15.17 3.19 -0.60
CA GLY A 106 15.98 4.27 -1.18
C GLY A 106 17.14 4.73 -0.31
#